data_AF-A0AAD9HJG7-F1
#
_entry.id   AF-A0AAD9HJG7-F1
#
_cell.length_a   1.000
_cell.length_b   1.000
_cell.length_c   1.000
_cell.angle_alpha   90.00
_cell.angle_beta   90.00
_cell.angle_gamma   90.00
#
_symmetry.space_group_name_H-M   'P 1'
#
loop_
_entity.id
_entity.type
_entity.pdbx_description
1 polymer ?
#
loop_
_entity_poly.entity_id
_entity_poly.type
_entity_poly.pdbx_seq_one_letter_code
_entity_poly.pdbx_strand_id
1 'polypeptide(L)'
;MRLSAVLATAASVAGTLGQDTNQTIFIPCVETTASGDAVTGFYYAAACDTWAWLSGDENTQVSIQSDCSLRQNWPNDVAVSYVCIQVAQDPTAAGAVQNKCFWAPDSSTNNTACQLPASHCPGVVNAWGWPR
;
A
#
# COMPACT_ATOMS: atom_id res chain seq x y z
N MET A 1 49.22 33.14 18.76
CA MET A 1 47.99 33.63 18.12
C MET A 1 47.33 32.44 17.43
N ARG A 2 46.06 32.19 17.75
CA ARG A 2 45.37 30.90 17.54
C ARG A 2 44.96 30.72 16.06
N LEU A 3 45.29 29.56 15.47
CA LEU A 3 44.65 29.06 14.25
C LEU A 3 43.31 28.43 14.62
N SER A 4 42.22 28.91 14.02
CA SER A 4 40.91 28.26 14.06
C SER A 4 40.74 27.42 12.80
N ALA A 5 40.67 26.10 12.97
CA ALA A 5 40.11 25.19 11.98
C ALA A 5 38.92 24.49 12.64
N VAL A 6 37.71 24.87 12.24
CA VAL A 6 36.48 24.17 12.62
C VAL A 6 36.25 23.10 11.55
N LEU A 7 36.60 21.85 11.85
CA LEU A 7 36.04 20.71 11.11
C LEU A 7 34.67 20.40 11.71
N ALA A 8 33.62 20.67 10.93
CA ALA A 8 32.29 20.19 11.20
C ALA A 8 32.23 18.68 10.90
N THR A 9 32.12 17.86 11.95
CA THR A 9 31.70 16.47 11.85
C THR A 9 30.18 16.43 11.97
N ALA A 10 29.49 16.09 10.87
CA ALA A 10 28.03 15.95 10.88
C ALA A 10 27.61 14.57 10.38
N ALA A 11 27.01 13.84 11.33
CA ALA A 11 25.98 12.81 11.21
C ALA A 11 26.26 11.63 10.26
N SER A 12 26.85 10.57 10.82
CA SER A 12 26.52 9.21 10.44
C SER A 12 25.02 8.97 10.69
N VAL A 13 24.21 9.02 9.63
CA VAL A 13 22.92 8.32 9.64
C VAL A 13 23.25 6.84 9.67
N ALA A 14 23.22 6.29 10.87
CA ALA A 14 23.16 4.86 11.12
C ALA A 14 21.87 4.34 10.45
N GLY A 15 21.99 3.93 9.19
CA GLY A 15 21.06 2.96 8.64
C GLY A 15 21.25 1.69 9.43
N THR A 16 20.36 1.43 10.39
CA THR A 16 20.15 0.09 10.93
C THR A 16 19.62 -0.79 9.79
N LEU A 17 20.53 -1.25 8.94
CA LEU A 17 20.34 -2.40 8.07
C LEU A 17 20.36 -3.63 8.98
N GLY A 18 19.23 -3.90 9.61
CA GLY A 18 18.98 -5.09 10.40
C GLY A 18 17.60 -5.63 10.06
N GLN A 19 17.58 -6.82 9.45
CA GLN A 19 16.46 -7.74 9.28
C GLN A 19 15.40 -7.28 8.25
N ASP A 20 15.21 -7.90 7.09
CA ASP A 20 14.93 -9.33 6.88
C ASP A 20 15.24 -9.72 5.41
N THR A 21 16.07 -10.74 5.21
CA THR A 21 16.55 -11.21 3.89
C THR A 21 15.51 -12.00 3.09
N ASN A 22 14.23 -11.65 3.21
CA ASN A 22 13.13 -12.21 2.41
C ASN A 22 12.08 -11.17 1.98
N GLN A 23 12.42 -9.87 2.06
CA GLN A 23 11.54 -8.82 1.53
C GLN A 23 11.75 -8.69 0.02
N THR A 24 10.73 -9.12 -0.73
CA THR A 24 10.55 -8.64 -2.11
C THR A 24 10.46 -7.12 -2.03
N ILE A 25 11.43 -6.40 -2.61
CA ILE A 25 11.45 -4.93 -2.56
C ILE A 25 10.38 -4.43 -3.54
N PHE A 26 9.15 -4.27 -3.06
CA PHE A 26 8.08 -3.64 -3.83
C PHE A 26 8.35 -2.13 -3.92
N ILE A 27 8.09 -1.54 -5.09
CA ILE A 27 8.08 -0.08 -5.21
C ILE A 27 6.95 0.51 -4.35
N PRO A 28 7.12 1.68 -3.72
CA PRO A 28 6.03 2.32 -2.99
C PRO A 28 4.80 2.56 -3.86
N CYS A 29 3.61 2.27 -3.34
CA CYS A 29 2.36 2.62 -4.03
C CYS A 29 2.20 4.14 -4.11
N VAL A 30 1.74 4.63 -5.25
CA VAL A 30 1.53 6.05 -5.49
C VAL A 30 0.14 6.45 -5.02
N GLU A 31 0.06 7.42 -4.10
CA GLU A 31 -1.22 7.98 -3.64
C GLU A 31 -1.97 8.68 -4.79
N THR A 32 -3.29 8.57 -4.77
CA THR A 32 -4.19 9.22 -5.73
C THR A 32 -5.52 9.58 -5.06
N THR A 33 -6.38 10.23 -5.82
CA THR A 33 -7.75 10.55 -5.41
C THR A 33 -8.71 9.81 -6.32
N ALA A 34 -9.66 9.10 -5.74
CA ALA A 34 -10.71 8.45 -6.49
C ALA A 34 -11.75 9.44 -7.05
N SER A 35 -12.28 9.12 -8.23
CA SER A 35 -13.42 9.82 -8.80
C SER A 35 -14.43 8.82 -9.36
N GLY A 36 -15.72 9.16 -9.25
CA GLY A 36 -16.81 8.27 -9.62
C GLY A 36 -17.05 7.13 -8.61
N ASP A 37 -17.76 6.10 -9.07
CA ASP A 37 -18.19 4.98 -8.25
C ASP A 37 -17.19 3.81 -8.31
N ALA A 38 -17.06 3.10 -7.19
CA ALA A 38 -16.24 1.89 -7.13
C ALA A 38 -16.87 0.77 -7.98
N VAL A 39 -16.02 0.00 -8.68
CA VAL A 39 -16.45 -1.18 -9.47
C VAL A 39 -16.36 -2.48 -8.70
N THR A 40 -15.57 -2.53 -7.62
CA THR A 40 -15.49 -3.72 -6.76
C THR A 40 -15.29 -3.34 -5.31
N GLY A 41 -15.96 -4.06 -4.41
CA GLY A 41 -15.58 -4.13 -3.00
C GLY A 41 -14.53 -5.21 -2.76
N PHE A 42 -13.97 -5.25 -1.56
CA PHE A 42 -13.06 -6.31 -1.12
C PHE A 42 -13.68 -7.09 0.03
N TYR A 43 -13.37 -8.39 0.11
CA TYR A 43 -13.68 -9.22 1.27
C TYR A 43 -12.40 -9.63 1.99
N TYR A 44 -12.50 -9.73 3.31
CA TYR A 44 -11.41 -10.19 4.15
C TYR A 44 -11.35 -11.73 4.14
N ALA A 45 -10.16 -12.27 3.87
CA ALA A 45 -9.83 -13.67 4.00
C ALA A 45 -8.64 -13.82 4.94
N ALA A 46 -8.71 -14.76 5.88
CA ALA A 46 -7.60 -15.08 6.78
C ALA A 46 -7.43 -16.58 6.88
N ALA A 47 -6.16 -17.01 6.93
CA ALA A 47 -5.78 -18.40 7.11
C ALA A 47 -4.50 -18.45 7.93
N CYS A 48 -4.50 -19.26 9.00
CA CYS A 48 -3.38 -19.34 9.93
C CYS A 48 -3.00 -17.92 10.44
N ASP A 49 -1.74 -17.52 10.24
CA ASP A 49 -1.19 -16.22 10.64
C ASP A 49 -1.13 -15.20 9.49
N THR A 50 -1.77 -15.48 8.35
CA THR A 50 -1.82 -14.58 7.20
C THR A 50 -3.24 -14.09 6.94
N TRP A 51 -3.31 -12.93 6.30
CA TRP A 51 -4.56 -12.29 5.92
C TRP A 51 -4.43 -11.67 4.53
N ALA A 52 -5.56 -11.53 3.86
CA ALA A 52 -5.68 -10.82 2.60
C ALA A 52 -7.03 -10.12 2.52
N TRP A 53 -7.05 -8.95 1.88
CA TRP A 53 -8.26 -8.39 1.31
C TRP A 53 -8.27 -8.72 -0.18
N LEU A 54 -9.31 -9.39 -0.64
CA LEU A 54 -9.43 -9.88 -2.02
C LEU A 54 -10.60 -9.17 -2.70
N SER A 55 -10.43 -8.76 -3.96
CA SER A 55 -11.53 -8.22 -4.75
C SER A 55 -12.67 -9.23 -4.83
N GLY A 56 -13.90 -8.76 -4.62
CA GLY A 56 -15.10 -9.61 -4.57
C GLY A 56 -15.65 -10.00 -5.93
N ASP A 57 -15.26 -9.30 -6.99
CA ASP A 57 -15.72 -9.59 -8.36
C ASP A 57 -14.77 -10.56 -9.06
N GLU A 58 -15.32 -11.60 -9.69
CA GLU A 58 -14.59 -12.64 -10.43
C GLU A 58 -13.81 -12.12 -11.65
N ASN A 59 -14.17 -10.95 -12.15
CA ASN A 59 -13.53 -10.28 -13.28
C ASN A 59 -12.34 -9.41 -12.88
N THR A 60 -12.04 -9.33 -11.56
CA THR A 60 -10.95 -8.54 -10.99
C THR A 60 -10.12 -9.41 -10.05
N GLN A 61 -8.80 -9.37 -10.19
CA GLN A 61 -7.84 -10.08 -9.37
C GLN A 61 -6.92 -9.09 -8.68
N VAL A 62 -7.48 -8.36 -7.71
CA VAL A 62 -6.74 -7.38 -6.92
C VAL A 62 -6.72 -7.84 -5.46
N SER A 63 -5.58 -7.72 -4.81
CA SER A 63 -5.43 -8.11 -3.41
C SER A 63 -4.53 -7.17 -2.63
N ILE A 64 -4.85 -7.01 -1.34
CA ILE A 64 -3.94 -6.45 -0.35
C ILE A 64 -3.54 -7.61 0.56
N GLN A 65 -2.25 -7.88 0.66
CA GLN A 65 -1.71 -9.04 1.37
C GLN A 65 -1.11 -8.65 2.73
N SER A 66 -0.90 -9.63 3.62
CA SER A 66 -0.33 -9.41 4.95
C SER A 66 1.10 -8.88 4.99
N ASP A 67 1.82 -8.94 3.87
CA ASP A 67 3.12 -8.28 3.66
C ASP A 67 2.99 -6.79 3.25
N CYS A 68 1.77 -6.24 3.32
CA CYS A 68 1.41 -4.88 2.92
C CYS A 68 1.64 -4.58 1.43
N SER A 69 1.65 -5.60 0.58
CA SER A 69 1.66 -5.42 -0.87
C SER A 69 0.24 -5.30 -1.43
N LEU A 70 0.02 -4.29 -2.27
CA LEU A 70 -1.14 -4.20 -3.16
C LEU A 70 -0.75 -4.84 -4.48
N ARG A 71 -1.48 -5.88 -4.89
CA ARG A 71 -1.18 -6.69 -6.08
C ARG A 71 -2.36 -6.69 -7.01
N GLN A 72 -2.09 -6.65 -8.31
CA GLN A 72 -3.09 -6.89 -9.35
C GLN A 72 -2.54 -7.95 -10.29
N ASN A 73 -3.15 -9.13 -10.24
CA ASN A 73 -2.79 -10.24 -11.10
C ASN A 73 -3.55 -10.10 -12.42
N TRP A 74 -2.93 -10.54 -13.52
CA TRP A 74 -3.52 -10.49 -14.85
C TRP A 74 -3.73 -11.92 -15.37
N PRO A 75 -4.78 -12.17 -16.19
CA PRO A 75 -5.70 -11.20 -16.80
C PRO A 75 -6.81 -10.71 -15.86
N ASN A 76 -7.28 -9.49 -16.10
CA ASN A 76 -8.53 -8.93 -15.56
C ASN A 76 -9.40 -8.47 -16.72
N ASP A 77 -10.67 -8.82 -16.69
CA ASP A 77 -11.63 -8.33 -17.69
C ASP A 77 -11.98 -6.85 -17.42
N VAL A 78 -11.88 -6.42 -16.15
CA VAL A 78 -11.96 -5.02 -15.75
C VAL A 78 -10.68 -4.62 -15.02
N ALA A 79 -9.93 -3.68 -15.60
CA ALA A 79 -8.74 -3.12 -14.95
C ALA A 79 -9.15 -2.23 -13.78
N VAL A 80 -8.73 -2.60 -12.57
CA VAL A 80 -8.82 -1.71 -11.41
C VAL A 80 -7.63 -0.76 -11.48
N SER A 81 -7.91 0.54 -11.46
CA SER A 81 -6.87 1.56 -11.61
C SER A 81 -6.35 2.06 -10.28
N TYR A 82 -7.20 2.13 -9.28
CA TYR A 82 -6.78 2.49 -7.93
C TYR A 82 -7.69 1.85 -6.88
N VAL A 83 -7.11 1.63 -5.72
CA VAL A 83 -7.75 1.03 -4.55
C VAL A 83 -7.76 2.03 -3.42
N CYS A 84 -8.93 2.33 -2.87
CA CYS A 84 -9.06 3.13 -1.65
C CYS A 84 -9.18 2.23 -0.44
N ILE A 85 -8.40 2.56 0.58
CA ILE A 85 -8.23 1.81 1.82
C ILE A 85 -8.75 2.66 2.96
N GLN A 86 -9.63 2.07 3.74
CA GLN A 86 -10.07 2.59 5.03
C GLN A 86 -9.40 1.78 6.13
N VAL A 87 -8.78 2.48 7.08
CA VAL A 87 -8.16 1.87 8.26
C VAL A 87 -8.83 2.26 9.59
N ALA A 88 -9.53 3.39 9.63
CA ALA A 88 -10.34 3.78 10.78
C ALA A 88 -11.78 3.32 10.57
N GLN A 89 -12.39 2.68 11.58
CA GLN A 89 -13.81 2.28 11.49
C GLN A 89 -14.74 3.48 11.31
N ASP A 90 -14.43 4.60 12.00
CA ASP A 90 -15.02 5.91 11.76
C ASP A 90 -13.91 6.88 11.29
N PRO A 91 -13.78 7.14 9.98
CA PRO A 91 -12.77 8.06 9.45
C PRO A 91 -13.10 9.53 9.75
N THR A 92 -14.30 9.84 10.28
CA THR A 92 -14.71 11.20 10.64
C THR A 92 -14.39 11.56 12.09
N ALA A 93 -14.04 10.58 12.92
CA ALA A 93 -13.66 10.80 14.31
C ALA A 93 -12.39 11.65 14.45
N ALA A 94 -12.32 12.46 15.51
CA ALA A 94 -11.17 13.31 15.77
C ALA A 94 -9.90 12.46 15.99
N GLY A 95 -8.86 12.72 15.19
CA GLY A 95 -7.60 11.96 15.22
C GLY A 95 -7.62 10.65 14.42
N ALA A 96 -8.71 10.34 13.71
CA ALA A 96 -8.78 9.18 12.83
C ALA A 96 -7.84 9.32 11.63
N VAL A 97 -7.26 8.19 11.21
CA VAL A 97 -6.51 8.10 9.97
C VAL A 97 -7.52 8.13 8.81
N GLN A 98 -7.39 9.14 7.96
CA GLN A 98 -8.26 9.34 6.80
C GLN A 98 -8.08 8.22 5.78
N ASN A 99 -9.13 7.96 5.01
CA ASN A 99 -9.06 7.04 3.87
C ASN A 99 -8.07 7.56 2.84
N LYS A 100 -7.33 6.64 2.20
CA LYS A 100 -6.41 6.98 1.10
C LYS A 100 -6.58 6.03 -0.05
N CYS A 101 -6.35 6.54 -1.26
CA CYS A 101 -6.36 5.75 -2.48
C CYS A 101 -4.96 5.62 -3.05
N PHE A 102 -4.69 4.48 -3.66
CA PHE A 102 -3.40 4.14 -4.24
C PHE A 102 -3.59 3.59 -5.65
N TRP A 103 -2.73 3.97 -6.59
CA TRP A 103 -2.70 3.34 -7.90
C TRP A 103 -2.46 1.84 -7.76
N ALA A 104 -3.37 1.07 -8.35
CA ALA A 104 -3.21 -0.36 -8.45
C ALA A 104 -2.12 -0.65 -9.51
N PRO A 105 -1.23 -1.63 -9.26
CA PRO A 105 -0.23 -2.02 -10.24
C PRO A 105 -0.88 -2.43 -11.57
N ASP A 106 -0.34 -2.01 -12.71
CA ASP A 106 -0.88 -2.38 -14.02
C ASP A 106 -0.02 -3.43 -14.72
N SER A 107 -0.53 -4.02 -15.81
CA SER A 107 0.19 -5.05 -16.59
C SER A 107 1.40 -4.51 -17.35
N SER A 108 1.51 -3.18 -17.48
CA SER A 108 2.54 -2.52 -18.29
C SER A 108 3.77 -2.12 -17.49
N THR A 109 3.61 -2.02 -16.17
CA THR A 109 4.69 -1.78 -15.23
C THR A 109 5.25 -3.13 -14.78
N ASN A 110 6.58 -3.31 -14.83
CA ASN A 110 7.28 -4.55 -14.43
C ASN A 110 7.02 -4.99 -12.98
N ASN A 111 6.21 -4.24 -12.23
CA ASN A 111 5.86 -4.47 -10.85
C ASN A 111 4.38 -4.83 -10.81
N THR A 112 4.05 -6.12 -10.72
CA THR A 112 2.68 -6.61 -10.49
C THR A 112 2.16 -6.30 -9.07
N ALA A 113 2.98 -5.61 -8.27
CA ALA A 113 2.76 -5.30 -6.88
C ALA A 113 3.45 -3.99 -6.48
N CYS A 114 2.86 -3.27 -5.53
CA CYS A 114 3.46 -2.11 -4.88
C CYS A 114 3.32 -2.18 -3.35
N GLN A 115 4.17 -1.48 -2.63
CA GLN A 115 4.21 -1.43 -1.16
C GLN A 115 3.28 -0.34 -0.63
N LEU A 116 2.29 -0.72 0.17
CA LEU A 116 1.47 0.23 0.91
C LEU A 116 2.26 0.82 2.08
N PRO A 117 2.00 2.09 2.47
CA PRO A 117 2.60 2.67 3.64
C PRO A 117 2.08 1.98 4.92
N ALA A 118 2.93 1.89 5.94
CA ALA A 118 2.58 1.29 7.24
C ALA A 118 1.42 1.99 7.98
N SER A 119 1.03 3.20 7.56
CA SER A 119 -0.17 3.86 8.08
C SER A 119 -1.47 3.29 7.53
N HIS A 120 -1.42 2.58 6.39
CA HIS A 120 -2.57 2.01 5.69
C HIS A 120 -2.51 0.47 5.60
N CYS A 121 -1.64 -0.15 6.40
CA CYS A 121 -1.51 -1.60 6.58
C CYS A 121 -0.78 -1.88 7.90
N PRO A 122 -1.17 -2.85 8.77
CA PRO A 122 -2.17 -3.93 8.62
C PRO A 122 -3.59 -3.60 9.09
N GLY A 123 -3.88 -2.37 9.52
CA GLY A 123 -5.18 -1.98 10.08
C GLY A 123 -6.32 -1.78 9.07
N VAL A 124 -6.31 -2.47 7.93
CA VAL A 124 -7.35 -2.30 6.90
C VAL A 124 -8.68 -2.85 7.44
N VAL A 125 -9.70 -1.98 7.48
CA VAL A 125 -11.06 -2.35 7.89
C VAL A 125 -12.02 -2.41 6.71
N ASN A 126 -11.69 -1.74 5.60
CA ASN A 126 -12.43 -1.85 4.35
C ASN A 126 -11.57 -1.41 3.15
N ALA A 127 -11.89 -1.91 1.97
CA ALA A 127 -11.26 -1.49 0.72
C ALA A 127 -12.21 -1.58 -0.47
N TRP A 128 -11.99 -0.70 -1.45
CA TRP A 128 -12.76 -0.64 -2.69
C TRP A 128 -11.85 -0.33 -3.88
N GLY A 129 -12.20 -0.84 -5.05
CA GLY A 129 -11.49 -0.64 -6.31
C GLY A 129 -12.31 0.18 -7.29
N TRP A 130 -11.64 1.06 -8.05
CA TRP A 130 -12.24 1.90 -9.08
C TRP A 130 -11.69 1.56 -10.47
N PRO A 131 -12.47 1.82 -11.52
CA PRO A 131 -12.03 1.62 -12.90
C PRO A 131 -11.03 2.69 -13.32
N ARG A 132 -10.42 2.49 -14.49
CA ARG A 132 -9.61 3.51 -15.17
C ARG A 132 -10.45 4.66 -15.69
#